data_AF-A0A941HIP9-F1
#
_entry.id   AF-A0A941HIP9-F1
#
_cell.length_a   1.000
_cell.length_b   1.000
_cell.length_c   1.000
_cell.angle_alpha   90.00
_cell.angle_beta   90.00
_cell.angle_gamma   90.00
#
_symmetry.space_group_name_H-M   'P 1'
#
loop_
_entity.id
_entity.type
_entity.pdbx_description
1 polymer ?
#
loop_
_entity_poly.entity_id
_entity_poly.type
_entity_poly.pdbx_seq_one_letter_code
_entity_poly.pdbx_strand_id
1 'polypeptide(L)'
;MKKSVSFVLVGSILFLAYILQYILNIRWNTLYDLQLDENYKRWSGVFVSAFIIFQWALTIIRISKKLRKYALQFTYIHKWIGILSPVFFYLHAMKFGYGYLALLSYIFFINMILGTINLDIIKSTKNWIFQSWMITHVALSFVITFLVLFHIGVVFYYE
;
A
#
# COMPACT_ATOMS: atom_id res chain seq x y z
N MET A 1 -17.80 -13.47 9.43
CA MET A 1 -17.52 -12.37 10.39
C MET A 1 -16.14 -12.47 11.07
N LYS A 2 -15.71 -13.60 11.65
CA LYS A 2 -14.39 -13.67 12.34
C LYS A 2 -13.16 -13.30 11.49
N LYS A 3 -13.15 -13.66 10.19
CA LYS A 3 -11.99 -13.42 9.31
C LYS A 3 -11.77 -11.94 8.93
N SER A 4 -12.81 -11.12 8.85
CA SER A 4 -12.67 -9.70 8.46
C SER A 4 -12.10 -8.85 9.60
N VAL A 5 -12.49 -9.13 10.86
CA VAL A 5 -11.99 -8.43 12.05
C VAL A 5 -10.48 -8.67 12.24
N SER A 6 -10.00 -9.88 11.96
CA SER A 6 -8.58 -10.22 12.09
C SER A 6 -7.69 -9.39 11.16
N PHE A 7 -8.09 -9.23 9.90
CA PHE A 7 -7.34 -8.47 8.90
C PHE A 7 -7.19 -6.99 9.28
N VAL A 8 -8.29 -6.36 9.72
CA VAL A 8 -8.31 -4.95 10.11
C VAL A 8 -7.43 -4.72 11.33
N LEU A 9 -7.51 -5.62 12.32
CA LEU A 9 -6.70 -5.54 13.52
C LEU A 9 -5.21 -5.66 13.18
N VAL A 10 -4.81 -6.65 12.38
CA VAL A 10 -3.40 -6.84 11.98
C VAL A 10 -2.91 -5.62 11.20
N GLY A 11 -3.67 -5.14 10.21
CA GLY A 11 -3.30 -3.95 9.44
C GLY A 11 -3.17 -2.70 10.29
N SER A 12 -4.10 -2.50 11.24
CA SER A 12 -4.06 -1.37 12.18
C SER A 12 -2.85 -1.46 13.11
N ILE A 13 -2.54 -2.66 13.63
CA ILE A 13 -1.35 -2.88 14.47
C ILE A 13 -0.07 -2.58 13.68
N LEU A 14 0.06 -3.08 12.45
CA LEU A 14 1.23 -2.83 11.61
C LEU A 14 1.39 -1.35 11.28
N PHE A 15 0.28 -0.67 10.95
CA PHE A 15 0.31 0.75 10.66
C PHE A 15 0.66 1.59 11.90
N LEU A 16 0.05 1.29 13.05
CA LEU A 16 0.35 1.97 14.31
C LEU A 16 1.80 1.72 14.74
N ALA A 17 2.30 0.49 14.59
CA ALA A 17 3.69 0.17 14.87
C ALA A 17 4.64 1.00 13.99
N TYR A 18 4.34 1.14 12.70
CA TYR A 18 5.10 2.00 11.79
C TYR A 18 5.06 3.48 12.19
N ILE A 19 3.89 4.01 12.53
CA ILE A 19 3.76 5.42 12.97
C ILE A 19 4.48 5.67 14.30
N LEU A 20 4.34 4.77 15.27
CA LEU A 20 5.05 4.87 16.56
C LEU A 20 6.55 4.79 16.36
N GLN A 21 7.02 3.87 15.52
CA GLN A 21 8.42 3.77 15.12
C GLN A 21 8.92 5.10 14.57
N TYR A 22 8.17 5.73 13.66
CA TYR A 22 8.53 7.01 13.05
C TYR A 22 8.58 8.16 14.08
N ILE A 23 7.54 8.31 14.91
CA ILE A 23 7.42 9.40 15.90
C ILE A 23 8.48 9.27 17.00
N LEU A 24 8.68 8.06 17.52
CA LEU A 24 9.66 7.78 18.57
C LEU A 24 11.09 7.66 18.02
N ASN A 25 11.26 7.80 16.70
CA ASN A 25 12.53 7.68 16.01
C ASN A 25 13.26 6.35 16.29
N ILE A 26 12.49 5.28 16.50
CA ILE A 26 13.02 3.93 16.70
C ILE A 26 13.54 3.47 15.35
N ARG A 27 14.79 3.04 15.26
CA ARG A 27 15.38 2.60 13.99
C ARG A 27 16.04 1.26 14.14
N TRP A 28 15.88 0.41 13.14
CA TRP A 28 16.74 -0.75 12.97
C TRP A 28 18.01 -0.30 12.26
N ASN A 29 19.08 -0.04 13.02
CA ASN A 29 20.30 0.58 12.49
C ASN A 29 20.88 -0.14 11.26
N THR A 30 20.99 -1.47 11.27
CA THR A 30 21.49 -2.22 10.10
C THR A 30 20.64 -2.01 8.85
N LEU A 31 19.32 -2.00 8.99
CA LEU A 31 18.41 -1.73 7.87
C LEU A 31 18.51 -0.26 7.43
N TYR A 32 18.69 0.66 8.38
CA TYR A 32 18.88 2.08 8.08
C TYR A 32 20.17 2.29 7.26
N ASP A 33 21.26 1.63 7.63
CA ASP A 33 22.53 1.71 6.88
C ASP A 33 22.38 1.13 5.47
N LEU A 34 21.65 0.02 5.31
CA LEU A 34 21.27 -0.50 4.00
C LEU A 34 20.43 0.51 3.22
N GLN A 35 19.48 1.18 3.85
CA GLN A 35 18.67 2.21 3.20
C GLN A 35 19.43 3.47 2.81
N LEU A 36 20.69 3.65 3.25
CA LEU A 36 21.56 4.72 2.76
C LEU A 36 22.28 4.33 1.47
N ASP A 37 22.52 3.04 1.25
CA ASP A 37 23.13 2.49 0.04
C ASP A 37 22.23 2.65 -1.19
N GLU A 38 22.80 3.12 -2.30
CA GLU A 38 22.05 3.43 -3.53
C GLU A 38 21.50 2.17 -4.21
N ASN A 39 22.27 1.07 -4.23
CA ASN A 39 21.81 -0.18 -4.83
C ASN A 39 20.63 -0.74 -4.05
N TYR A 40 20.70 -0.73 -2.72
CA TYR A 40 19.61 -1.14 -1.88
C TYR A 40 18.36 -0.28 -2.11
N LYS A 41 18.47 1.06 -2.14
CA LYS A 41 17.34 1.95 -2.44
C LYS A 41 16.66 1.60 -3.76
N ARG A 42 17.45 1.41 -4.82
CA ARG A 42 16.96 1.05 -6.16
C ARG A 42 16.18 -0.26 -6.14
N TRP A 43 16.79 -1.33 -5.65
CA TRP A 43 16.19 -2.67 -5.69
C TRP A 43 15.03 -2.84 -4.71
N SER A 44 15.13 -2.26 -3.51
CA SER A 44 14.00 -2.24 -2.56
C SER A 44 12.84 -1.39 -3.11
N GLY A 45 13.12 -0.30 -3.83
CA GLY A 45 12.12 0.51 -4.51
C GLY A 45 11.42 -0.25 -5.64
N VAL A 46 12.17 -0.99 -6.45
CA VAL A 46 11.61 -1.91 -7.47
C VAL A 46 10.72 -2.96 -6.82
N PHE A 47 11.13 -3.53 -5.69
CA PHE A 47 10.32 -4.50 -4.95
C PHE A 47 8.99 -3.90 -4.46
N VAL A 48 9.02 -2.71 -3.85
CA VAL A 48 7.79 -1.99 -3.43
C VAL A 48 6.91 -1.66 -4.64
N SER A 49 7.51 -1.29 -5.77
CA SER A 49 6.80 -0.98 -7.00
C SER A 49 6.10 -2.21 -7.59
N ALA A 50 6.79 -3.36 -7.61
CA ALA A 50 6.20 -4.63 -8.01
C ALA A 50 5.03 -5.03 -7.11
N PHE A 51 5.15 -4.79 -5.80
CA PHE A 51 4.06 -4.95 -4.84
C PHE A 51 2.84 -4.07 -5.19
N ILE A 52 3.05 -2.79 -5.50
CA ILE A 52 1.97 -1.86 -5.89
C ILE A 52 1.31 -2.32 -7.19
N ILE A 53 2.10 -2.72 -8.19
CA ILE A 53 1.59 -3.25 -9.46
C ILE A 53 0.78 -4.53 -9.23
N PHE A 54 1.26 -5.42 -8.35
CA PHE A 54 0.53 -6.65 -8.02
C PHE A 54 -0.86 -6.38 -7.44
N GLN A 55 -1.08 -5.25 -6.74
CA GLN A 55 -2.43 -4.90 -6.25
C GLN A 55 -3.46 -4.76 -7.36
N TRP A 56 -3.04 -4.36 -8.57
CA TRP A 56 -3.92 -4.26 -9.74
C TRP A 56 -4.37 -5.61 -10.30
N ALA A 57 -3.74 -6.72 -9.89
CA ALA A 57 -4.13 -8.06 -10.32
C ALA A 57 -5.62 -8.35 -10.01
N LEU A 58 -6.13 -7.85 -8.87
CA LEU A 58 -7.53 -8.01 -8.52
C LEU A 58 -8.47 -7.35 -9.54
N THR A 59 -8.12 -6.15 -10.04
CA THR A 59 -8.90 -5.44 -11.05
C THR A 59 -8.96 -6.27 -12.33
N ILE A 60 -7.80 -6.77 -12.81
CA ILE A 60 -7.70 -7.61 -14.02
C ILE A 60 -8.58 -8.86 -13.88
N ILE A 61 -8.55 -9.50 -12.71
CA ILE A 61 -9.33 -10.72 -12.43
C ILE A 61 -10.83 -10.43 -12.40
N ARG A 62 -11.25 -9.27 -11.89
CA ARG A 62 -12.66 -8.87 -11.82
C ARG A 62 -13.26 -8.54 -13.18
N ILE A 63 -12.49 -7.92 -14.09
CA ILE A 63 -12.97 -7.56 -15.43
C ILE A 63 -12.92 -8.73 -16.42
N SER A 64 -12.04 -9.70 -16.20
CA SER A 64 -11.90 -10.86 -17.10
C SER A 64 -12.95 -11.92 -16.82
N LYS A 65 -13.80 -12.22 -17.82
CA LYS A 65 -14.85 -13.26 -17.73
C LYS A 65 -14.29 -14.63 -17.31
N LYS A 66 -13.11 -15.01 -17.82
CA LYS A 66 -12.46 -16.31 -17.54
C LYS A 66 -11.88 -16.39 -16.13
N LEU A 67 -11.35 -15.29 -15.60
CA LEU A 67 -10.68 -15.25 -14.30
C LEU A 67 -11.62 -14.90 -13.15
N ARG A 68 -12.81 -14.34 -13.44
CA ARG A 68 -13.78 -13.88 -12.43
C ARG A 68 -14.14 -14.94 -11.37
N LYS A 69 -14.07 -16.23 -11.70
CA LYS A 69 -14.24 -17.33 -10.73
C LYS A 69 -13.26 -17.29 -9.55
N TYR A 70 -12.08 -16.68 -9.73
CA TYR A 70 -11.06 -16.51 -8.70
C TYR A 70 -11.16 -15.17 -7.95
N ALA A 71 -12.12 -14.30 -8.30
CA ALA A 71 -12.20 -12.95 -7.75
C ALA A 71 -12.36 -12.91 -6.22
N LEU A 72 -13.07 -13.89 -5.64
CA LEU A 72 -13.20 -13.99 -4.17
C LEU A 72 -11.87 -14.32 -3.50
N GLN A 73 -11.15 -15.33 -4.02
CA GLN A 73 -9.82 -15.70 -3.52
C GLN A 73 -8.83 -14.54 -3.66
N PHE A 74 -8.80 -13.88 -4.82
CA PHE A 74 -7.92 -12.74 -5.03
C PHE A 74 -8.31 -11.51 -4.23
N THR A 75 -9.59 -11.33 -3.88
CA THR A 75 -9.98 -10.27 -2.93
C THR A 75 -9.35 -10.51 -1.56
N TYR A 76 -9.28 -11.77 -1.12
CA TYR A 76 -8.61 -12.11 0.14
C TYR A 76 -7.09 -11.86 0.06
N ILE A 77 -6.45 -12.30 -1.03
CA ILE A 77 -5.02 -12.09 -1.29
C ILE A 77 -4.69 -10.60 -1.33
N HIS A 78 -5.43 -9.82 -2.12
CA HIS A 78 -5.27 -8.37 -2.25
C HIS A 78 -5.36 -7.67 -0.90
N LYS A 79 -6.36 -8.02 -0.07
CA LYS A 79 -6.50 -7.50 1.28
C LYS A 79 -5.24 -7.81 2.09
N TRP A 80 -4.93 -9.09 2.31
CA TRP A 80 -3.80 -9.51 3.15
C TRP A 80 -2.46 -8.93 2.72
N ILE A 81 -2.18 -8.91 1.43
CA ILE A 81 -0.96 -8.32 0.91
C ILE A 81 -1.00 -6.79 1.12
N GLY A 82 -2.14 -6.15 0.89
CA GLY A 82 -2.36 -4.72 1.15
C GLY A 82 -2.01 -4.27 2.58
N ILE A 83 -2.38 -5.00 3.63
CA ILE A 83 -2.02 -4.60 5.01
C ILE A 83 -0.55 -4.77 5.37
N LEU A 84 0.23 -5.49 4.56
CA LEU A 84 1.67 -5.57 4.71
C LEU A 84 2.38 -4.31 4.18
N SER A 85 1.64 -3.34 3.61
CA SER A 85 2.19 -2.08 3.11
C SER A 85 3.12 -1.35 4.10
N PRO A 86 2.81 -1.21 5.41
CA PRO A 86 3.73 -0.55 6.35
C PRO A 86 5.05 -1.30 6.50
N VAL A 87 5.03 -2.62 6.42
CA VAL A 87 6.25 -3.44 6.50
C VAL A 87 7.10 -3.23 5.25
N PHE A 88 6.52 -3.35 4.06
CA PHE A 88 7.25 -3.15 2.82
C PHE A 88 7.76 -1.71 2.66
N PHE A 89 6.95 -0.73 3.08
CA PHE A 89 7.39 0.65 3.13
C PHE A 89 8.56 0.82 4.12
N TYR A 90 8.46 0.31 5.34
CA TYR A 90 9.52 0.39 6.35
C TYR A 90 10.84 -0.25 5.90
N LEU A 91 10.77 -1.38 5.18
CA LEU A 91 11.94 -2.04 4.61
C LEU A 91 12.60 -1.18 3.54
N HIS A 92 11.83 -0.42 2.75
CA HIS A 92 12.38 0.47 1.73
C HIS A 92 12.84 1.82 2.30
N ALA A 93 12.07 2.43 3.20
CA ALA A 93 12.33 3.74 3.78
C ALA A 93 11.75 3.88 5.20
N MET A 94 12.58 4.34 6.14
CA MET A 94 12.15 4.72 7.50
C MET A 94 11.63 6.16 7.61
N LYS A 95 11.62 6.94 6.52
CA LYS A 95 11.19 8.34 6.47
C LYS A 95 10.25 8.56 5.29
N PHE A 96 9.32 9.51 5.44
CA PHE A 96 8.36 9.88 4.40
C PHE A 96 8.98 10.67 3.24
N GLY A 97 10.22 11.15 3.38
CA GLY A 97 10.86 12.03 2.39
C GLY A 97 10.27 13.44 2.39
N TYR A 98 10.51 14.18 1.30
CA TYR A 98 10.05 15.56 1.11
C TYR A 98 9.43 15.75 -0.29
N GLY A 99 8.66 16.83 -0.48
CA GLY A 99 8.04 17.14 -1.77
C GLY A 99 7.13 16.03 -2.27
N TYR A 100 7.34 15.56 -3.51
CA TYR A 100 6.52 14.51 -4.11
C TYR A 100 6.65 13.15 -3.41
N LEU A 101 7.79 12.88 -2.73
CA LEU A 101 7.97 11.64 -1.95
C LEU A 101 7.09 11.63 -0.70
N ALA A 102 6.98 12.77 -0.02
CA ALA A 102 6.07 12.92 1.10
C ALA A 102 4.61 12.74 0.64
N LEU A 103 4.24 13.37 -0.48
CA LEU A 103 2.94 13.17 -1.10
C LEU A 103 2.68 11.69 -1.40
N LEU A 104 3.61 11.01 -2.10
CA LEU A 104 3.52 9.59 -2.42
C LEU A 104 3.30 8.74 -1.15
N SER A 105 4.09 8.98 -0.12
CA SER A 105 4.00 8.25 1.15
C SER A 105 2.64 8.46 1.83
N TYR A 106 2.15 9.70 1.89
CA TYR A 106 0.85 10.01 2.48
C TYR A 106 -0.31 9.37 1.71
N ILE A 107 -0.35 9.54 0.38
CA ILE A 107 -1.43 8.95 -0.41
C ILE A 107 -1.37 7.42 -0.37
N PHE A 108 -0.17 6.82 -0.30
CA PHE A 108 0.01 5.39 -0.19
C PHE A 108 -0.61 4.83 1.09
N PHE A 109 -0.31 5.45 2.25
CA PHE A 109 -0.89 5.03 3.52
C PHE A 109 -2.38 5.34 3.64
N ILE A 110 -2.84 6.50 3.15
CA ILE A 110 -4.28 6.82 3.07
C ILE A 110 -5.00 5.75 2.24
N ASN A 111 -4.44 5.37 1.10
CA ASN A 111 -5.03 4.38 0.22
C ASN A 111 -5.06 2.97 0.87
N MET A 112 -4.02 2.60 1.62
CA MET A 112 -4.02 1.38 2.42
C MET A 112 -5.09 1.40 3.51
N ILE A 113 -5.25 2.52 4.23
CA ILE A 113 -6.30 2.68 5.25
C ILE A 113 -7.69 2.55 4.61
N LEU A 114 -7.93 3.21 3.48
CA LEU A 114 -9.19 3.09 2.73
C LEU A 114 -9.47 1.64 2.31
N GLY A 115 -8.45 0.92 1.84
CA GLY A 115 -8.57 -0.51 1.49
C GLY A 115 -8.78 -1.42 2.71
N THR A 116 -8.22 -1.05 3.87
CA THR A 116 -8.28 -1.83 5.11
C THR A 116 -9.62 -1.68 5.81
N ILE A 117 -10.11 -0.44 5.91
CA ILE A 117 -11.42 -0.10 6.44
C ILE A 117 -12.46 -0.41 5.34
N ASN A 118 -12.70 -1.71 5.10
CA ASN A 118 -13.76 -2.12 4.17
C ASN A 118 -15.13 -1.69 4.68
N LEU A 119 -16.07 -1.41 3.77
CA LEU A 119 -17.43 -0.97 4.09
C LEU A 119 -18.25 -2.00 4.87
N ASP A 120 -17.84 -3.27 4.85
CA ASP A 120 -18.36 -4.32 5.74
C ASP A 120 -18.24 -3.94 7.23
N ILE A 121 -17.25 -3.10 7.58
CA ILE A 121 -17.02 -2.58 8.93
C ILE A 121 -17.88 -1.34 9.17
N ILE A 122 -17.99 -0.47 8.16
CA ILE A 122 -18.77 0.76 8.21
C ILE A 122 -20.29 0.46 8.32
N LYS A 123 -20.73 -0.78 7.98
CA LYS A 123 -22.14 -1.23 8.04
C LYS A 123 -23.11 -0.28 7.34
N SER A 124 -22.62 0.55 6.44
CA SER A 124 -23.45 1.50 5.70
C SER A 124 -24.19 0.76 4.60
N THR A 125 -25.51 0.90 4.58
CA THR A 125 -26.39 0.36 3.53
C THR A 125 -26.53 1.31 2.35
N LYS A 126 -25.95 2.52 2.42
CA LYS A 126 -26.09 3.54 1.37
C LYS A 126 -25.13 3.28 0.21
N ASN A 127 -25.67 2.99 -0.97
CA ASN A 127 -24.91 2.70 -2.18
C ASN A 127 -23.92 3.81 -2.58
N TRP A 128 -24.26 5.09 -2.37
CA TRP A 128 -23.38 6.20 -2.74
C TRP A 128 -22.08 6.22 -1.90
N ILE A 129 -22.16 5.87 -0.62
CA ILE A 129 -20.98 5.78 0.26
C ILE A 129 -20.04 4.69 -0.27
N PHE A 130 -20.61 3.54 -0.67
CA PHE A 130 -19.83 2.45 -1.24
C PHE A 130 -19.12 2.85 -2.54
N GLN A 131 -19.86 3.51 -3.44
CA GLN A 131 -19.32 3.95 -4.73
C GLN A 131 -18.24 5.00 -4.53
N SER A 132 -18.47 6.04 -3.72
CA SER A 132 -17.48 7.07 -3.42
C SER A 132 -16.21 6.46 -2.82
N TRP A 133 -16.34 5.56 -1.84
CA TRP A 133 -15.20 4.91 -1.21
C TRP A 133 -14.34 4.12 -2.21
N MET A 134 -14.99 3.32 -3.07
CA MET A 134 -14.31 2.55 -4.09
C MET A 134 -13.66 3.44 -5.16
N ILE A 135 -14.35 4.50 -5.60
CA ILE A 135 -13.81 5.46 -6.57
C ILE A 135 -12.57 6.14 -5.99
N THR A 136 -12.64 6.63 -4.75
CA THR A 136 -11.49 7.27 -4.08
C THR A 136 -10.30 6.33 -3.97
N HIS A 137 -10.51 5.09 -3.50
CA HIS A 137 -9.44 4.10 -3.39
C HIS A 137 -8.78 3.78 -4.74
N VAL A 138 -9.58 3.58 -5.79
CA VAL A 138 -9.05 3.30 -7.13
C VAL A 138 -8.35 4.52 -7.73
N ALA A 139 -8.91 5.72 -7.57
CA ALA A 139 -8.29 6.97 -8.05
C ALA A 139 -6.94 7.23 -7.38
N LEU A 140 -6.84 7.08 -6.06
CA LEU A 140 -5.57 7.19 -5.34
C LEU A 140 -4.58 6.12 -5.80
N SER A 141 -5.04 4.89 -6.07
CA SER A 141 -4.18 3.83 -6.61
C SER A 141 -3.57 4.21 -7.97
N PHE A 142 -4.31 4.89 -8.84
CA PHE A 142 -3.77 5.42 -10.10
C PHE A 142 -2.71 6.50 -9.85
N VAL A 143 -2.96 7.46 -8.96
CA VAL A 143 -2.00 8.51 -8.61
C VAL A 143 -0.73 7.91 -8.02
N ILE A 144 -0.85 6.94 -7.10
CA ILE A 144 0.28 6.20 -6.53
C ILE A 144 1.08 5.53 -7.64
N THR A 145 0.42 4.81 -8.55
CA THR A 145 1.11 4.10 -9.64
C THR A 145 1.89 5.07 -10.52
N PHE A 146 1.29 6.22 -10.87
CA PHE A 146 1.98 7.26 -11.63
C PHE A 146 3.19 7.83 -10.87
N LEU A 147 3.03 8.21 -9.60
CA LEU A 147 4.11 8.75 -8.78
C LEU A 147 5.24 7.75 -8.55
N VAL A 148 4.93 6.45 -8.45
CA VAL A 148 5.93 5.38 -8.32
C VAL A 148 6.72 5.22 -9.61
N LEU A 149 6.06 5.21 -10.77
CA LEU A 149 6.76 5.16 -12.05
C LEU A 149 7.66 6.38 -12.25
N PHE A 150 7.16 7.57 -11.90
CA PHE A 150 7.95 8.79 -11.88
C PHE A 150 9.15 8.67 -10.92
N HIS A 151 8.94 8.18 -9.70
CA HIS A 151 9.99 7.99 -8.71
C HIS A 151 11.09 7.03 -9.19
N ILE A 152 10.71 5.87 -9.73
CA ILE A 152 11.67 4.92 -10.33
C ILE A 152 12.44 5.60 -11.47
N GLY A 153 11.75 6.30 -12.37
CA GLY A 153 12.40 7.03 -13.45
C GLY A 153 13.44 8.02 -12.95
N VAL A 154 13.12 8.76 -11.87
CA VAL A 154 14.05 9.70 -11.26
C VAL A 154 15.27 9.00 -10.67
N VAL A 155 15.06 7.96 -9.87
CA VAL A 155 16.12 7.25 -9.14
C VAL A 155 17.06 6.46 -10.07
N PHE A 156 16.60 6.00 -11.23
CA PHE A 156 17.44 5.26 -12.19
C PHE A 156 18.09 6.14 -13.26
N TYR A 157 17.57 7.35 -13.50
CA TYR A 157 18.06 8.22 -14.56
C TYR A 157 18.91 9.39 -14.03
N TYR A 158 18.59 9.92 -12.85
CA TYR A 158 19.24 11.12 -12.31
C TYR A 158 20.11 10.86 -11.06
N GLU A 159 19.97 9.68 -10.44
CA GLU A 159 20.93 9.17 -9.44
C GLU A 159 21.75 8.05 -10.08
#